data_AF-B1WWB8-F1
#
_entry.id   AF-B1WWB8-F1
#
_cell.length_a   1.000
_cell.length_b   1.000
_cell.length_c   1.000
_cell.angle_alpha   90.00
_cell.angle_beta   90.00
_cell.angle_gamma   90.00
#
_symmetry.space_group_name_H-M   'P 1'
#
loop_
_entity.id
_entity.type
_entity.pdbx_description
1 polymer ?
#
loop_
_entity_poly.entity_id
_entity_poly.type
_entity_poly.pdbx_seq_one_letter_code
_entity_poly.pdbx_strand_id
1 'polypeptide(L)'
;MIFPDTGAAALARRDWGETPFQVTDLGSRATPIDKKISEADEAFLLVSPSSVEVEIVEKLCNLAGHRPVILLIPQLEDVSIVGIGYAARQLRERFISTLESVYYFRPLDGVVVLRSYPSPWLVYLEKEEGYELIAEQGQKPMGEALDILVNNALKGEEENSDQPQPKKSGIFASVQSFLKALSQ
;
A
#
# COMPACT_ATOMS: atom_id res chain seq x y z
N MET A 1 -19.25 -7.97 1.32
CA MET A 1 -18.25 -7.06 1.91
C MET A 1 -17.87 -7.57 3.29
N ILE A 2 -16.58 -7.53 3.61
CA ILE A 2 -16.00 -8.18 4.78
C ILE A 2 -15.13 -7.17 5.53
N PHE A 3 -15.37 -7.02 6.83
CA PHE A 3 -14.57 -6.19 7.72
C PHE A 3 -13.61 -7.05 8.56
N PRO A 4 -12.56 -6.44 9.15
CA PRO A 4 -11.57 -7.19 9.95
C PRO A 4 -12.21 -7.82 11.20
N ASP A 5 -13.15 -7.12 11.83
CA ASP A 5 -13.79 -7.54 13.07
C ASP A 5 -15.33 -7.36 13.07
N THR A 6 -15.98 -8.04 14.01
CA THR A 6 -17.44 -8.04 14.17
C THR A 6 -18.01 -6.67 14.53
N GLY A 7 -17.26 -5.84 15.26
CA GLY A 7 -17.68 -4.49 15.65
C GLY A 7 -17.77 -3.57 14.43
N ALA A 8 -16.72 -3.52 13.61
CA ALA A 8 -16.72 -2.76 12.36
C ALA A 8 -17.84 -3.24 11.40
N ALA A 9 -18.03 -4.55 11.26
CA ALA A 9 -19.11 -5.11 10.43
C ALA A 9 -20.50 -4.73 10.95
N ALA A 10 -20.71 -4.77 12.27
CA ALA A 10 -21.99 -4.39 12.89
C ALA A 10 -22.28 -2.90 12.74
N LEU A 11 -21.26 -2.05 12.89
CA LEU A 11 -21.36 -0.61 12.68
C LEU A 11 -21.77 -0.30 11.23
N ALA A 12 -21.10 -0.91 10.26
CA ALA A 12 -21.42 -0.75 8.85
C ALA A 12 -22.85 -1.19 8.51
N ARG A 13 -23.31 -2.36 9.02
CA ARG A 13 -24.70 -2.80 8.85
C ARG A 13 -25.70 -1.79 9.42
N ARG A 14 -25.42 -1.24 10.59
CA ARG A 14 -26.31 -0.25 11.23
C ARG A 14 -26.39 1.03 10.40
N ASP A 15 -25.25 1.53 9.94
CA ASP A 15 -25.17 2.84 9.29
C ASP A 15 -25.60 2.79 7.81
N TRP A 16 -25.47 1.64 7.14
CA TRP A 16 -25.87 1.48 5.73
C TRP A 16 -27.30 0.98 5.53
N GLY A 17 -27.90 0.35 6.55
CA GLY A 17 -29.24 -0.23 6.43
C GLY A 17 -29.28 -1.43 5.49
N GLU A 18 -30.28 -1.49 4.61
CA GLU A 18 -30.43 -2.58 3.66
C GLU A 18 -29.43 -2.44 2.50
N THR A 19 -28.60 -3.46 2.32
CA THR A 19 -27.60 -3.54 1.23
C THR A 19 -27.91 -4.71 0.30
N PRO A 20 -27.67 -4.58 -1.02
CA PRO A 20 -27.86 -5.68 -1.97
C PRO A 20 -26.79 -6.78 -1.85
N PHE A 21 -25.80 -6.59 -0.98
CA PHE A 21 -24.72 -7.52 -0.68
C PHE A 21 -24.68 -7.82 0.82
N GLN A 22 -24.07 -8.94 1.19
CA GLN A 22 -23.85 -9.26 2.60
C GLN A 22 -22.72 -8.42 3.20
N VAL A 23 -22.93 -7.96 4.43
CA VAL A 23 -21.92 -7.28 5.25
C VAL A 23 -21.58 -8.17 6.44
N THR A 24 -20.34 -8.67 6.46
CA THR A 24 -19.85 -9.62 7.48
C THR A 24 -18.44 -9.24 7.93
N ASP A 25 -17.84 -10.07 8.78
CA ASP A 25 -16.48 -9.97 9.28
C ASP A 25 -15.64 -11.20 8.85
N LEU A 26 -14.34 -11.18 9.11
CA LEU A 26 -13.42 -12.29 8.84
C LEU A 26 -13.65 -13.54 9.71
N GLY A 27 -14.66 -13.52 10.56
CA GLY A 27 -15.02 -14.60 11.45
C GLY A 27 -14.35 -14.51 12.81
N SER A 28 -14.63 -15.52 13.62
CA SER A 28 -14.07 -15.68 14.95
C SER A 28 -13.77 -17.16 15.17
N ARG A 29 -13.19 -17.48 16.34
CA ARG A 29 -13.01 -18.87 16.76
C ARG A 29 -14.33 -19.66 16.81
N ALA A 30 -15.46 -18.99 17.07
CA ALA A 30 -16.77 -19.63 17.11
C ALA A 30 -17.41 -19.80 15.73
N THR A 31 -17.11 -18.89 14.79
CA THR A 31 -17.66 -18.92 13.43
C THR A 31 -16.53 -18.60 12.44
N PRO A 32 -15.81 -19.63 11.96
CA PRO A 32 -14.66 -19.43 11.10
C PRO A 32 -15.09 -18.98 9.69
N ILE A 33 -14.14 -18.41 8.94
CA ILE A 33 -14.39 -17.78 7.65
C ILE A 33 -15.01 -18.72 6.60
N ASP A 34 -14.69 -20.01 6.62
CA ASP A 34 -15.24 -21.04 5.73
C ASP A 34 -16.75 -21.24 5.91
N LYS A 35 -17.29 -20.92 7.09
CA LYS A 35 -18.75 -20.95 7.32
C LYS A 35 -19.45 -19.64 6.96
N LYS A 36 -18.68 -18.60 6.62
CA LYS A 36 -19.19 -17.27 6.26
C LYS A 36 -19.16 -17.01 4.76
N ILE A 37 -18.57 -17.93 3.99
CA ILE A 37 -18.54 -17.89 2.53
C ILE A 37 -19.59 -18.86 2.00
N SER A 38 -20.42 -18.37 1.09
CA SER A 38 -21.40 -19.14 0.34
C SER A 38 -20.85 -19.52 -1.04
N GLU A 39 -21.36 -20.61 -1.61
CA GLU A 39 -21.10 -20.94 -3.03
C GLU A 39 -21.74 -19.92 -3.98
N ALA A 40 -22.80 -19.23 -3.53
CA ALA A 40 -23.46 -18.18 -4.29
C ALA A 40 -22.73 -16.83 -4.26
N ASP A 41 -21.69 -16.67 -3.42
CA ASP A 41 -20.89 -15.45 -3.40
C ASP A 41 -20.07 -15.35 -4.69
N GLU A 42 -20.20 -14.23 -5.41
CA GLU A 42 -19.50 -14.01 -6.69
C GLU A 42 -18.17 -13.25 -6.53
N ALA A 43 -18.03 -12.42 -5.50
CA ALA A 43 -16.86 -11.59 -5.26
C ALA A 43 -16.72 -11.20 -3.78
N PHE A 44 -15.49 -10.91 -3.36
CA PHE A 44 -15.17 -10.51 -1.99
C PHE A 44 -14.48 -9.15 -1.97
N LEU A 45 -14.96 -8.25 -1.11
CA LEU A 45 -14.33 -6.97 -0.83
C LEU A 45 -13.99 -6.91 0.65
N LEU A 46 -12.71 -6.91 0.97
CA LEU A 46 -12.19 -6.80 2.33
C LEU A 46 -11.75 -5.37 2.58
N VAL A 47 -12.23 -4.77 3.66
CA VAL A 47 -11.97 -3.37 3.99
C VAL A 47 -10.92 -3.28 5.08
N SER A 48 -9.78 -2.65 4.77
CA SER A 48 -8.68 -2.37 5.70
C SER A 48 -8.20 -3.57 6.55
N PRO A 49 -7.99 -4.77 5.97
CA PRO A 49 -7.39 -5.86 6.73
C PRO A 49 -5.96 -5.51 7.16
N SER A 50 -5.53 -5.99 8.33
CA SER A 50 -4.19 -5.73 8.85
C SER A 50 -3.33 -7.00 8.91
N SER A 51 -2.09 -6.87 9.40
CA SER A 51 -1.19 -7.98 9.67
C SER A 51 -1.76 -8.96 10.71
N VAL A 52 -2.67 -8.51 11.57
CA VAL A 52 -3.35 -9.35 12.57
C VAL A 52 -4.23 -10.40 11.89
N GLU A 53 -4.93 -10.03 10.81
CA GLU A 53 -5.86 -10.91 10.12
C GLU A 53 -5.26 -11.62 8.89
N VAL A 54 -3.97 -11.40 8.59
CA VAL A 54 -3.35 -11.82 7.31
C VAL A 54 -3.51 -13.31 7.01
N GLU A 55 -3.43 -14.18 8.02
CA GLU A 55 -3.61 -15.63 7.84
C GLU A 55 -5.06 -15.98 7.46
N ILE A 56 -6.04 -15.26 8.01
CA ILE A 56 -7.46 -15.45 7.69
C ILE A 56 -7.76 -14.91 6.29
N VAL A 57 -7.14 -13.79 5.92
CA VAL A 57 -7.23 -13.24 4.55
C VAL A 57 -6.63 -14.22 3.54
N GLU A 58 -5.46 -14.79 3.82
CA GLU A 58 -4.84 -15.83 2.98
C GLU A 58 -5.78 -17.04 2.83
N LYS A 59 -6.38 -17.51 3.94
CA LYS A 59 -7.38 -18.58 3.90
C LYS A 59 -8.59 -18.22 3.04
N LEU A 60 -9.10 -17.00 3.15
CA LEU A 60 -10.23 -16.53 2.33
C LEU A 60 -9.88 -16.51 0.84
N CYS A 61 -8.68 -16.02 0.47
CA CYS A 61 -8.23 -16.03 -0.92
C CYS A 61 -8.19 -17.45 -1.50
N ASN A 62 -7.73 -18.43 -0.71
CA ASN A 62 -7.73 -19.83 -1.12
C ASN A 62 -9.15 -20.41 -1.28
N LEU A 63 -10.10 -20.01 -0.41
CA LEU A 63 -11.50 -20.43 -0.48
C LEU A 63 -12.27 -19.76 -1.63
N ALA A 64 -11.86 -18.54 -2.02
CA ALA A 64 -12.50 -17.80 -3.11
C ALA A 64 -12.35 -18.51 -4.46
N GLY A 65 -11.29 -19.30 -4.66
CA GLY A 65 -11.05 -20.00 -5.92
C GLY A 65 -10.85 -19.00 -7.06
N HIS A 66 -11.70 -19.05 -8.09
CA HIS A 66 -11.64 -18.12 -9.23
C HIS A 66 -12.37 -16.78 -8.99
N ARG A 67 -13.06 -16.64 -7.86
CA ARG A 67 -13.84 -15.44 -7.54
C ARG A 67 -12.91 -14.30 -7.13
N PRO A 68 -13.10 -13.08 -7.64
CA PRO A 68 -12.22 -11.96 -7.33
C PRO A 68 -12.28 -11.60 -5.84
N VAL A 69 -11.10 -11.37 -5.27
CA VAL A 69 -10.92 -10.84 -3.91
C VAL A 69 -10.21 -9.50 -4.01
N ILE A 70 -10.90 -8.45 -3.58
CA ILE A 70 -10.40 -7.08 -3.58
C ILE A 70 -10.07 -6.71 -2.14
N LEU A 71 -8.83 -6.32 -1.91
CA LEU A 71 -8.38 -5.79 -0.62
C LEU A 71 -8.32 -4.27 -0.73
N LEU A 72 -9.22 -3.57 -0.03
CA LEU A 72 -9.26 -2.12 0.02
C LEU A 72 -8.40 -1.62 1.17
N ILE A 73 -7.37 -0.84 0.86
CA ILE A 73 -6.43 -0.24 1.83
C ILE A 73 -5.83 -1.31 2.78
N PRO A 74 -5.25 -2.40 2.27
CA PRO A 74 -4.70 -3.44 3.13
C PRO A 74 -3.41 -2.99 3.84
N GLN A 75 -3.22 -3.45 5.08
CA GLN A 75 -2.03 -3.25 5.91
C GLN A 75 -1.48 -4.60 6.38
N LEU A 76 -1.21 -5.52 5.44
CA LEU A 76 -0.90 -6.94 5.75
C LEU A 76 0.50 -7.19 6.33
N GLU A 77 1.35 -6.17 6.36
CA GLU A 77 2.71 -6.25 6.89
C GLU A 77 2.81 -5.42 8.16
N ASP A 78 3.38 -6.00 9.21
CA ASP A 78 3.67 -5.29 10.45
C ASP A 78 5.03 -4.60 10.36
N VAL A 79 5.03 -3.27 10.25
CA VAL A 79 6.23 -2.41 10.16
C VAL A 79 7.19 -2.63 11.34
N SER A 80 6.71 -3.05 12.52
CA SER A 80 7.54 -3.35 13.69
C SER A 80 8.27 -4.71 13.61
N ILE A 81 7.86 -5.58 12.68
CA ILE A 81 8.41 -6.93 12.45
C ILE A 81 9.15 -7.02 11.09
N VAL A 82 9.10 -5.97 10.26
CA VAL A 82 9.74 -5.96 8.93
C VAL A 82 11.26 -6.11 9.05
N GLY A 83 11.76 -7.28 8.62
CA GLY A 83 13.16 -7.48 8.21
C GLY A 83 13.99 -8.48 9.01
N ILE A 84 13.56 -8.92 10.19
CA ILE A 84 14.43 -9.68 11.12
C ILE A 84 14.05 -11.15 11.33
N GLY A 85 12.93 -11.63 10.76
CA GLY A 85 12.41 -12.98 11.01
C GLY A 85 12.08 -13.81 9.77
N TYR A 86 12.38 -15.11 9.82
CA TYR A 86 12.01 -16.12 8.81
C TYR A 86 10.51 -16.11 8.48
N ALA A 87 9.65 -15.97 9.50
CA ALA A 87 8.20 -15.97 9.34
C ALA A 87 7.68 -14.84 8.42
N ALA A 88 8.22 -13.63 8.55
CA ALA A 88 7.82 -12.49 7.72
C ALA A 88 8.21 -12.66 6.26
N ARG A 89 9.41 -13.21 5.99
CA ARG A 89 9.85 -13.54 4.62
C ARG A 89 8.97 -14.61 4.00
N GLN A 90 8.70 -15.67 4.75
CA GLN A 90 7.84 -16.76 4.29
C GLN A 90 6.41 -16.28 3.99
N LEU A 91 5.85 -15.37 4.79
CA LEU A 91 4.53 -14.78 4.54
C LEU A 91 4.53 -13.95 3.25
N ARG A 92 5.56 -13.14 3.06
CA ARG A 92 5.69 -12.33 1.84
C ARG A 92 5.80 -13.21 0.61
N GLU A 93 6.64 -14.24 0.65
CA GLU A 93 6.85 -15.16 -0.46
C GLU A 93 5.60 -15.98 -0.79
N ARG A 94 4.89 -16.51 0.21
CA ARG A 94 3.73 -17.38 -0.01
C ARG A 94 2.44 -16.64 -0.38
N PHE A 95 2.26 -15.41 0.12
CA PHE A 95 0.96 -14.73 0.02
C PHE A 95 1.07 -13.31 -0.52
N ILE A 96 1.80 -12.41 0.13
CA ILE A 96 1.76 -10.98 -0.20
C ILE A 96 2.29 -10.71 -1.62
N SER A 97 3.32 -11.44 -2.05
CA SER A 97 3.90 -11.36 -3.39
C SER A 97 2.92 -11.75 -4.51
N THR A 98 1.87 -12.50 -4.18
CA THR A 98 0.85 -12.97 -5.13
C THR A 98 -0.25 -11.95 -5.40
N LEU A 99 -0.30 -10.89 -4.59
CA LEU A 99 -1.32 -9.85 -4.69
C LEU A 99 -0.94 -8.83 -5.77
N GLU A 100 -1.87 -8.55 -6.67
CA GLU A 100 -1.70 -7.52 -7.70
C GLU A 100 -2.20 -6.15 -7.20
N SER A 101 -1.35 -5.13 -7.29
CA SER A 101 -1.74 -3.76 -6.94
C SER A 101 -2.50 -3.10 -8.08
N VAL A 102 -3.84 -3.06 -7.97
CA VAL A 102 -4.72 -2.49 -9.01
C VAL A 102 -4.78 -0.97 -8.95
N TYR A 103 -4.79 -0.40 -7.75
CA TYR A 103 -4.79 1.05 -7.53
C TYR A 103 -3.83 1.39 -6.39
N TYR A 104 -2.98 2.39 -6.61
CA TYR A 104 -2.06 2.89 -5.61
C TYR A 104 -1.91 4.39 -5.73
N PHE A 105 -1.99 5.08 -4.60
CA PHE A 105 -1.71 6.50 -4.51
C PHE A 105 -0.91 6.74 -3.25
N ARG A 106 0.34 7.19 -3.41
CA ARG A 106 1.22 7.53 -2.29
C ARG A 106 1.85 8.89 -2.54
N PRO A 107 1.32 9.95 -1.92
CA PRO A 107 2.02 11.21 -1.83
C PRO A 107 3.18 11.09 -0.83
N LEU A 108 4.30 11.69 -1.19
CA LEU A 108 5.52 11.88 -0.41
C LEU A 108 5.90 13.38 -0.53
N ASP A 109 6.88 13.82 0.23
CA ASP A 109 7.38 15.19 0.14
C ASP A 109 7.96 15.45 -1.26
N GLY A 110 7.31 16.32 -2.04
CA GLY A 110 7.68 16.65 -3.40
C GLY A 110 7.49 15.54 -4.44
N VAL A 111 6.96 14.36 -4.10
CA VAL A 111 6.90 13.20 -5.01
C VAL A 111 5.58 12.45 -4.86
N VAL A 112 5.00 12.00 -5.97
CA VAL A 112 3.80 11.16 -5.95
C VAL A 112 4.07 9.86 -6.72
N VAL A 113 3.81 8.72 -6.08
CA VAL A 113 3.80 7.41 -6.75
C VAL A 113 2.36 6.98 -6.98
N LEU A 114 2.01 6.75 -8.24
CA LEU A 114 0.66 6.40 -8.68
C LEU A 114 0.66 5.09 -9.47
N ARG A 115 -0.42 4.31 -9.31
CA ARG A 115 -0.74 3.16 -10.15
C ARG A 115 -2.24 3.14 -10.39
N SER A 116 -2.63 2.99 -11.66
CA SER A 116 -3.98 2.65 -12.06
C SER A 116 -3.89 1.56 -13.12
N TYR A 117 -4.11 0.31 -12.71
CA TYR A 117 -4.02 -0.84 -13.62
C TYR A 117 -4.93 -0.65 -14.85
N PRO A 118 -4.47 -0.99 -16.07
CA PRO A 118 -3.23 -1.70 -16.40
C PRO A 118 -1.99 -0.80 -16.62
N SER A 119 -2.11 0.51 -16.47
CA SER A 119 -1.01 1.46 -16.71
C SER A 119 0.19 1.19 -15.79
N PRO A 120 1.44 1.49 -16.22
CA PRO A 120 2.65 1.29 -15.41
C PRO A 120 2.60 2.06 -14.09
N TRP A 121 3.57 1.80 -13.22
CA TRP A 121 3.80 2.64 -12.04
C TRP A 121 4.34 3.98 -12.50
N LEU A 122 3.68 5.07 -12.11
CA LEU A 122 4.03 6.42 -12.48
C LEU A 122 4.67 7.11 -11.27
N VAL A 123 5.75 7.85 -11.52
CA VAL A 123 6.39 8.71 -10.51
C VAL A 123 6.31 10.14 -11.00
N TYR A 124 5.66 10.98 -10.20
CA TYR A 124 5.57 12.41 -10.42
C TYR A 124 6.45 13.16 -9.43
N LEU A 125 7.07 14.24 -9.89
CA LEU A 125 7.87 15.16 -9.08
C LEU A 125 7.20 16.52 -9.06
N GLU A 126 7.14 17.12 -7.89
CA GLU A 126 6.62 18.47 -7.68
C GLU A 126 7.58 19.50 -8.28
N LYS A 127 6.98 20.47 -8.97
CA LYS A 127 7.59 21.61 -9.67
C LYS A 127 6.81 22.87 -9.29
N GLU A 128 7.30 24.03 -9.72
CA GLU A 128 6.68 25.32 -9.40
C GLU A 128 5.21 25.41 -9.83
N GLU A 129 4.85 24.81 -10.97
CA GLU A 129 3.49 24.85 -11.55
C GLU A 129 2.65 23.59 -11.27
N GLY A 130 3.14 22.63 -10.50
CA GLY A 130 2.41 21.40 -10.18
C GLY A 130 3.27 20.14 -10.21
N TYR A 131 2.71 19.02 -10.67
CA TYR A 131 3.41 17.73 -10.71
C TYR A 131 3.71 17.32 -12.15
N GLU A 132 4.96 16.94 -12.41
CA GLU A 132 5.42 16.45 -13.71
C GLU A 132 5.81 14.97 -13.64
N LEU A 133 5.47 14.21 -14.68
CA LEU A 133 5.83 12.79 -14.77
C LEU A 133 7.34 12.66 -15.04
N ILE A 134 8.06 12.00 -14.14
CA ILE A 134 9.52 11.82 -14.26
C ILE A 134 9.91 10.38 -14.60
N ALA A 135 9.04 9.40 -14.35
CA ALA A 135 9.34 7.99 -14.65
C ALA A 135 8.10 7.12 -14.79
N GLU A 136 8.21 6.12 -15.67
CA GLU A 136 7.30 4.97 -15.76
C GLU A 136 8.08 3.70 -15.40
N GLN A 137 7.50 2.85 -14.54
CA GLN A 137 8.15 1.64 -14.05
C GLN A 137 7.23 0.42 -14.19
N GLY A 138 7.81 -0.72 -14.55
CA GLY A 138 7.09 -1.99 -14.61
C GLY A 138 6.70 -2.51 -13.22
N GLN A 139 7.49 -2.18 -12.20
CA GLN A 139 7.28 -2.57 -10.81
C GLN A 139 7.20 -1.34 -9.90
N LYS A 140 6.67 -1.54 -8.69
CA LYS A 140 6.49 -0.47 -7.70
C LYS A 140 7.85 0.13 -7.29
N PRO A 141 8.14 1.40 -7.59
CA PRO A 141 9.38 2.04 -7.12
C PRO A 141 9.27 2.35 -5.62
N MET A 142 10.20 1.83 -4.82
CA MET A 142 10.28 2.07 -3.37
C MET A 142 11.74 2.21 -2.92
N GLY A 143 11.95 2.93 -1.81
CA GLY A 143 13.28 3.12 -1.20
C GLY A 143 14.29 3.68 -2.21
N GLU A 144 15.47 3.06 -2.26
CA GLU A 144 16.58 3.50 -3.13
C GLU A 144 16.18 3.60 -4.61
N ALA A 145 15.34 2.68 -5.11
CA ALA A 145 14.89 2.73 -6.51
C ALA A 145 14.09 3.99 -6.81
N LEU A 146 13.27 4.46 -5.86
CA LEU A 146 12.55 5.72 -6.00
C LEU A 146 13.51 6.92 -5.88
N ASP A 147 14.44 6.86 -4.93
CA ASP A 147 15.42 7.94 -4.70
C ASP A 147 16.30 8.17 -5.93
N ILE A 148 16.72 7.12 -6.63
CA ILE A 148 17.49 7.22 -7.87
C ILE A 148 16.70 7.94 -8.96
N LEU A 149 15.41 7.61 -9.14
CA LEU A 149 14.56 8.26 -10.15
C LEU A 149 14.43 9.76 -9.89
N VAL A 150 14.18 10.14 -8.63
CA VAL A 150 14.04 11.54 -8.22
C VAL A 150 15.36 12.30 -8.40
N ASN A 151 16.47 11.74 -7.93
CA ASN A 151 17.78 12.38 -8.05
C ASN A 151 18.22 12.58 -9.50
N ASN A 152 17.92 11.62 -10.39
CA ASN A 152 18.22 11.75 -11.82
C ASN A 152 17.38 12.85 -12.47
N ALA A 153 16.10 12.96 -12.11
CA ALA A 153 15.24 14.02 -12.61
C ALA A 153 15.74 15.42 -12.18
N LEU A 154 16.17 15.57 -10.92
CA LEU A 154 16.70 16.84 -10.41
C LEU A 154 18.04 17.23 -11.06
N LYS A 155 18.94 16.27 -11.30
CA LYS A 155 20.22 16.53 -11.98
C LYS A 155 20.05 16.96 -13.44
N GLY A 156 19.10 16.36 -14.14
CA GLY A 156 18.79 16.74 -15.52
C GLY A 156 18.31 18.20 -15.67
N GLU A 157 17.81 18.79 -14.59
CA GLU A 157 17.42 20.21 -14.55
C GLU A 157 18.61 21.13 -14.29
N GLU A 158 19.50 20.75 -13.36
CA GLU A 158 20.71 21.53 -13.06
C GLU A 158 21.64 21.66 -14.26
N GLU A 159 21.74 20.64 -15.12
CA GLU A 159 22.53 20.69 -16.35
C GLU A 159 21.89 21.55 -17.45
N ASN A 160 20.58 21.84 -17.36
CA ASN A 160 19.83 22.66 -18.31
C ASN A 160 19.65 24.12 -17.85
N SER A 161 20.01 24.45 -16.60
CA SER A 161 19.84 25.79 -16.02
C SER A 161 21.18 26.51 -15.82
N ASP A 162 21.52 27.45 -16.71
CA ASP A 162 22.71 28.29 -16.63
C ASP A 162 22.52 29.51 -15.69
N GLN A 163 21.98 29.30 -14.47
CA GLN A 163 21.76 30.36 -13.47
C GLN A 163 22.06 29.92 -12.01
N PRO A 164 22.49 30.84 -11.13
CA PRO A 164 22.99 30.50 -9.80
C PRO A 164 21.84 30.16 -8.82
N GLN A 165 21.92 28.96 -8.23
CA GLN A 165 20.94 28.39 -7.32
C GLN A 165 20.71 29.22 -6.03
N PRO A 166 19.45 29.50 -5.64
CA PRO A 166 19.11 29.82 -4.27
C PRO A 166 19.02 28.54 -3.42
N LYS A 167 19.74 28.53 -2.29
CA LYS A 167 19.70 27.45 -1.30
C LYS A 167 18.33 27.34 -0.65
N LYS A 168 17.73 26.13 -0.66
CA LYS A 168 16.97 25.50 0.46
C LYS A 168 16.56 24.08 0.07
N SER A 169 17.10 23.07 0.76
CA SER A 169 16.53 22.46 1.98
C SER A 169 15.56 21.32 1.67
N GLY A 170 16.07 20.28 1.01
CA GLY A 170 15.46 18.95 1.02
C GLY A 170 15.96 18.13 2.21
N ILE A 171 15.14 17.16 2.61
CA ILE A 171 15.27 15.95 3.47
C ILE A 171 16.66 15.60 4.06
N PHE A 172 17.77 15.96 3.41
CA PHE A 172 19.13 15.93 3.99
C PHE A 172 19.33 16.82 5.23
N ALA A 173 18.52 17.87 5.41
CA ALA A 173 18.60 18.72 6.60
C ALA A 173 18.28 17.95 7.90
N SER A 174 17.35 16.99 7.85
CA SER A 174 16.97 16.21 9.04
C SER A 174 18.06 15.19 9.40
N VAL A 175 18.68 14.52 8.42
CA VAL A 175 19.78 13.57 8.66
C VAL A 175 21.05 14.27 9.13
N GLN A 176 21.41 15.42 8.55
CA GLN A 176 22.56 16.21 9.03
C GLN A 176 22.34 16.78 10.43
N SER A 177 21.10 17.16 10.79
CA SER A 177 20.78 17.59 12.16
C SER A 177 20.89 16.44 13.17
N PHE A 178 20.48 15.22 12.80
CA PHE A 178 20.62 14.02 13.63
C PHE A 178 22.08 13.63 13.87
N LEU A 179 22.93 13.68 12.84
CA LEU A 179 24.35 13.34 12.98
C LEU A 179 25.14 14.38 13.80
N LYS A 180 24.79 15.68 13.72
CA LYS A 180 25.38 16.72 14.57
C LYS A 180 24.98 16.63 16.04
N ALA A 181 23.78 16.13 16.33
CA ALA A 181 23.30 15.95 17.71
C ALA A 181 23.95 14.77 18.44
N LEU A 182 24.57 13.83 17.71
CA LEU A 182 25.29 12.68 18.28
C LEU A 182 26.78 12.95 18.54
N SER A 183 27.34 14.03 18.00
CA SER A 183 28.74 14.42 18.16
C SER A 183 28.97 15.41 19.31
N GLN A 184 28.01 15.55 20.23
CA GLN A 184 28.11 16.43 21.40
C GLN A 184 27.94 15.64 22.70
#